data_AF-A0A232LV61-F1
#
_entry.id   AF-A0A232LV61-F1
#
_cell.length_a   1.000
_cell.length_b   1.000
_cell.length_c   1.000
_cell.angle_alpha   90.00
_cell.angle_beta   90.00
_cell.angle_gamma   90.00
#
_symmetry.space_group_name_H-M   'P 1'
#
loop_
_entity.id
_entity.type
_entity.pdbx_description
1 polymer ?
#
loop_
_entity_poly.entity_id
_entity_poly.type
_entity_poly.pdbx_seq_one_letter_code
_entity_poly.pdbx_strand_id
1 'polypeptide(L)'
;ESLSLINELSNGVLSIRKLLHKVRSKFTTSSQLVRFLEDAEKFLLNYRSIIERAPLQAYGTALVFSPMRSEVKMQHWNERLPFTKSVVGIREDWDPCL
;
A
#
# COMPACT_ATOMS: atom_id res chain seq x y z
N GLU A 1 -0.63 -3.46 9.77
CA GLU A 1 -0.51 -4.70 10.57
C GLU A 1 -1.48 -4.74 11.74
N SER A 2 -1.47 -3.76 12.65
CA SER A 2 -2.32 -3.76 13.86
C SER A 2 -3.81 -3.97 13.57
N LEU A 3 -4.35 -3.29 12.54
CA LEU A 3 -5.73 -3.46 12.13
C LEU A 3 -6.05 -4.89 11.67
N SER A 4 -5.10 -5.59 11.04
CA SER A 4 -5.31 -7.00 10.70
C SER A 4 -5.34 -7.89 11.93
N LEU A 5 -4.49 -7.63 12.92
CA LEU A 5 -4.44 -8.42 14.16
C LEU A 5 -5.75 -8.37 14.94
N ILE A 6 -6.48 -7.25 14.84
CA ILE A 6 -7.78 -7.06 15.48
C ILE A 6 -8.97 -7.29 14.52
N ASN A 7 -8.75 -7.83 13.32
CA ASN A 7 -9.77 -8.06 12.29
C ASN A 7 -10.49 -6.80 11.77
N GLU A 8 -9.86 -5.63 11.90
CA GLU A 8 -10.37 -4.31 11.50
C GLU A 8 -9.69 -3.75 10.23
N LEU A 9 -9.04 -4.59 9.41
CA LEU A 9 -8.35 -4.10 8.20
C LEU A 9 -9.32 -3.41 7.23
N SER A 10 -10.56 -3.91 7.11
CA SER A 10 -11.64 -3.28 6.33
C SER A 10 -11.87 -1.82 6.73
N ASN A 11 -11.84 -1.53 8.03
CA ASN A 11 -12.02 -0.19 8.56
C ASN A 11 -10.84 0.72 8.23
N GLY A 12 -9.62 0.16 8.16
CA GLY A 12 -8.45 0.86 7.62
C GLY A 12 -8.63 1.27 6.17
N VAL A 13 -9.06 0.35 5.30
CA VAL A 13 -9.33 0.64 3.88
C VAL A 13 -10.40 1.72 3.73
N LEU A 14 -11.50 1.64 4.49
CA LEU A 14 -12.56 2.66 4.49
C LEU A 14 -12.05 4.03 4.96
N SER A 15 -11.15 4.05 5.94
CA SER A 15 -10.56 5.29 6.45
C SER A 15 -9.66 5.97 5.40
N ILE A 16 -8.84 5.19 4.69
CA ILE A 16 -8.01 5.70 3.58
C ILE A 16 -8.90 6.26 2.47
N ARG A 17 -9.94 5.54 2.05
CA ARG A 17 -10.90 6.02 1.03
C ARG A 17 -11.57 7.34 1.42
N LYS A 18 -12.04 7.42 2.67
CA LYS A 18 -12.67 8.65 3.19
C LYS A 18 -11.69 9.81 3.19
N LEU A 19 -10.44 9.57 3.58
CA LEU A 19 -9.39 10.59 3.56
C LEU A 19 -9.06 11.02 2.12
N LEU A 20 -8.86 10.07 1.20
CA LEU A 20 -8.60 10.34 -0.20
C LEU A 20 -9.69 11.21 -0.83
N HIS A 21 -10.96 10.88 -0.57
CA HIS A 21 -12.10 11.67 -1.05
C HIS A 21 -12.05 13.13 -0.53
N LYS A 22 -11.75 13.33 0.75
CA LYS A 22 -11.63 14.66 1.36
C LYS A 22 -10.41 15.44 0.87
N VAL A 23 -9.31 14.76 0.58
CA VAL A 23 -8.08 15.40 0.08
C VAL A 23 -8.27 15.81 -1.38
N ARG A 24 -8.90 14.97 -2.20
CA ARG A 24 -9.21 15.31 -3.61
C ARG A 24 -10.11 16.54 -3.77
N SER A 25 -10.96 16.85 -2.80
CA SER A 25 -11.78 18.08 -2.86
C SER A 25 -11.03 19.35 -2.48
N LYS A 26 -9.84 19.23 -1.86
CA LYS A 26 -9.03 20.36 -1.38
C LYS A 26 -7.72 20.55 -2.13
N PHE A 27 -7.17 19.48 -2.71
CA PHE A 27 -5.86 19.45 -3.36
C PHE A 27 -5.96 18.92 -4.78
N THR A 28 -5.02 19.34 -5.63
CA THR A 28 -4.88 18.81 -6.98
C THR A 28 -4.39 17.36 -6.96
N THR A 29 -4.68 16.61 -8.03
CA THR A 29 -4.21 15.22 -8.23
C THR A 29 -2.69 15.09 -8.26
N SER A 30 -1.97 16.20 -8.49
CA SER A 30 -0.51 16.26 -8.44
C SER A 30 0.07 16.31 -7.02
N SER A 31 -0.77 16.46 -5.99
CA SER A 31 -0.33 16.45 -4.59
C SER A 31 0.28 15.11 -4.22
N GLN A 32 1.47 15.15 -3.60
CA GLN A 32 2.16 13.96 -3.09
C GLN A 32 1.26 13.14 -2.14
N LEU A 33 0.44 13.82 -1.33
CA LEU A 33 -0.51 13.16 -0.43
C LEU A 33 -1.60 12.42 -1.19
N VAL A 34 -2.13 12.98 -2.29
CA VAL A 34 -3.14 12.31 -3.11
C VAL A 34 -2.55 11.06 -3.75
N ARG A 35 -1.38 11.17 -4.38
CA ARG A 35 -0.70 10.02 -4.99
C ARG A 35 -0.40 8.92 -3.98
N PHE A 36 0.09 9.29 -2.79
CA PHE A 36 0.35 8.34 -1.72
C PHE A 36 -0.93 7.62 -1.26
N LEU A 37 -2.03 8.34 -1.08
CA LEU A 37 -3.29 7.73 -0.65
C LEU A 37 -3.91 6.81 -1.72
N GLU A 38 -3.79 7.18 -3.00
CA GLU A 38 -4.20 6.32 -4.13
C GLU A 38 -3.36 5.04 -4.19
N ASP A 39 -2.05 5.18 -4.01
CA ASP A 39 -1.12 4.04 -3.98
C ASP A 39 -1.39 3.13 -2.76
N ALA A 40 -1.65 3.72 -1.59
CA ALA A 40 -1.98 2.99 -0.36
C ALA A 40 -3.31 2.23 -0.47
N GLU A 41 -4.31 2.81 -1.12
CA GLU A 41 -5.55 2.09 -1.43
C GLU A 41 -5.28 0.86 -2.32
N LYS A 42 -4.54 1.04 -3.42
CA LYS A 42 -4.17 -0.06 -4.32
C LYS A 42 -3.35 -1.14 -3.60
N PHE A 43 -2.36 -0.73 -2.81
CA PHE A 43 -1.54 -1.63 -2.01
C PHE A 43 -2.41 -2.50 -1.10
N LEU A 44 -3.31 -1.89 -0.33
CA LEU A 44 -4.18 -2.63 0.57
C LEU A 44 -5.16 -3.53 -0.16
N LEU A 45 -5.72 -3.12 -1.30
CA LEU A 45 -6.64 -3.95 -2.06
C LEU A 45 -5.95 -5.18 -2.67
N ASN A 46 -4.75 -5.01 -3.22
CA ASN A 46 -3.98 -6.11 -3.81
C ASN A 46 -3.50 -7.12 -2.77
N TYR A 47 -3.06 -6.63 -1.60
CA TYR A 47 -2.44 -7.46 -0.58
C TYR A 47 -3.36 -7.74 0.61
N ARG A 48 -4.64 -7.40 0.50
CA ARG A 48 -5.62 -7.54 1.59
C ARG A 48 -5.60 -8.94 2.20
N SER A 49 -5.78 -9.96 1.35
CA SER A 49 -5.93 -11.34 1.78
C SER A 49 -4.69 -11.89 2.49
N ILE A 50 -3.49 -11.47 2.07
CA ILE A 50 -2.24 -11.91 2.68
C ILE A 50 -1.97 -11.14 3.98
N ILE A 51 -2.27 -9.84 4.02
CA ILE A 51 -2.12 -9.00 5.21
C ILE A 51 -3.07 -9.48 6.30
N GLU A 52 -4.33 -9.81 5.96
CA GLU A 52 -5.33 -10.34 6.90
C GLU A 52 -4.88 -11.65 7.56
N ARG A 53 -4.17 -12.50 6.82
CA ARG A 53 -3.77 -13.83 7.30
C ARG A 53 -2.45 -13.84 8.07
N ALA A 54 -1.51 -12.98 7.69
CA ALA A 54 -0.16 -12.99 8.26
C ALA A 54 0.45 -11.57 8.23
N PRO A 55 -0.07 -10.62 9.04
CA PRO A 55 0.26 -9.19 8.88
C PRO A 55 1.75 -8.88 8.96
N LEU A 56 2.45 -9.47 9.93
CA LEU A 56 3.89 -9.26 10.17
C LEU A 56 4.78 -9.75 9.02
N GLN A 57 4.47 -10.92 8.47
CA GLN A 57 5.25 -11.52 7.38
C GLN A 57 4.83 -10.96 6.01
N ALA A 58 3.54 -10.66 5.85
CA ALA A 58 2.97 -10.19 4.61
C ALA A 58 3.30 -8.73 4.34
N TYR A 59 3.46 -7.87 5.35
CA TYR A 59 3.76 -6.46 5.12
C TYR A 59 5.12 -6.26 4.44
N GLY A 60 6.19 -6.81 5.01
CA GLY A 60 7.54 -6.72 4.42
C GLY A 60 7.61 -7.36 3.03
N THR A 61 6.85 -8.43 2.80
CA THR A 61 6.77 -9.11 1.50
C THR A 61 5.97 -8.30 0.48
N ALA A 62 4.79 -7.81 0.86
CA ALA A 62 3.93 -6.95 0.03
C ALA A 62 4.70 -5.71 -0.45
N LEU A 63 5.46 -5.08 0.44
CA LEU A 63 6.31 -3.94 0.12
C LEU A 63 7.37 -4.27 -0.96
N VAL A 64 7.99 -5.44 -0.87
CA VAL A 64 8.98 -5.90 -1.86
C VAL A 64 8.33 -6.10 -3.22
N PHE A 65 7.17 -6.75 -3.26
CA PHE A 65 6.48 -7.11 -4.50
C PHE A 65 5.60 -6.00 -5.09
N SER A 66 5.41 -4.87 -4.39
CA SER A 66 4.76 -3.68 -4.93
C SER A 66 5.49 -3.16 -6.18
N PRO A 67 4.75 -2.57 -7.15
CA PRO A 67 5.33 -1.97 -8.34
C PRO A 67 6.46 -0.99 -8.05
N MET A 68 7.42 -0.86 -8.97
CA MET A 68 8.62 -0.03 -8.75
C MET A 68 8.30 1.43 -8.43
N ARG A 69 7.21 1.97 -8.99
CA ARG A 69 6.76 3.36 -8.81
C ARG A 69 5.72 3.53 -7.69
N SER A 70 5.50 2.51 -6.87
CA SER A 70 4.61 2.60 -5.70
C SER A 70 5.18 3.59 -4.67
N GLU A 71 4.42 4.62 -4.35
CA GLU A 71 4.76 5.61 -3.32
C GLU A 71 4.91 4.94 -1.95
N VAL A 72 4.05 3.96 -1.61
CA VAL A 72 4.16 3.16 -0.38
C VAL A 72 5.50 2.41 -0.36
N LYS A 73 5.86 1.75 -1.46
CA LYS A 73 7.15 1.05 -1.56
C LYS A 73 8.34 1.99 -1.36
N MET A 74 8.35 3.12 -2.05
CA MET A 74 9.46 4.06 -2.00
C MET A 74 9.62 4.66 -0.61
N GLN A 75 8.52 5.05 0.05
CA GLN A 75 8.57 5.69 1.37
C GLN A 75 8.91 4.69 2.48
N HIS A 76 8.44 3.45 2.37
CA HIS A 76 8.59 2.44 3.42
C HIS A 76 9.66 1.40 3.09
N TRP A 77 10.49 1.57 2.06
CA TRP A 77 11.47 0.57 1.61
C TRP A 77 12.36 0.03 2.74
N ASN A 78 12.67 0.85 3.74
CA ASN A 78 13.49 0.45 4.90
C ASN A 78 12.78 -0.50 5.87
N GLU A 79 11.47 -0.66 5.75
CA GLU A 79 10.65 -1.59 6.55
C GLU A 79 10.58 -2.99 5.92
N ARG A 80 11.18 -3.19 4.74
CA ARG A 80 11.34 -4.52 4.15
C ARG A 80 12.19 -5.42 5.04
N LEU A 81 12.09 -6.73 4.81
CA LEU A 81 12.93 -7.69 5.50
C LEU A 81 14.43 -7.43 5.18
N PRO A 82 15.32 -7.33 6.19
CA PRO A 82 16.72 -6.89 6.01
C PRO A 82 17.52 -7.71 4.99
N PHE A 83 17.18 -8.99 4.80
CA PHE A 83 17.85 -9.87 3.85
C PHE A 83 17.43 -9.61 2.38
N THR A 84 16.36 -8.84 2.14
CA THR A 84 15.87 -8.55 0.80
C THR A 84 16.53 -7.29 0.26
N LYS A 85 17.55 -7.46 -0.60
CA LYS A 85 18.31 -6.32 -1.16
C LYS A 85 17.65 -5.70 -2.40
N SER A 86 17.15 -6.55 -3.29
CA SER A 86 16.43 -6.16 -4.51
C SER A 86 15.57 -7.32 -4.99
N VAL A 87 14.62 -7.01 -5.86
CA VAL A 87 13.76 -7.99 -6.52
C VAL A 87 13.69 -7.64 -8.00
N VAL A 88 13.74 -8.64 -8.87
CA VAL A 88 13.67 -8.49 -10.33
C VAL A 88 12.30 -8.96 -10.83
N GLY A 89 11.89 -8.50 -12.02
CA GLY A 89 10.62 -8.90 -12.63
C GLY A 89 9.38 -8.24 -12.04
N ILE A 90 9.54 -7.18 -11.23
CA ILE A 90 8.43 -6.38 -10.72
C ILE A 90 7.98 -5.36 -11.76
N ARG A 91 6.67 -5.19 -11.88
CA ARG A 91 6.05 -4.21 -12.78
C ARG A 91 6.42 -2.77 -12.38
N GLU A 92 6.38 -1.84 -13.33
CA GLU A 92 6.62 -0.42 -13.02
C GLU A 92 5.46 0.19 -12.23
N ASP A 93 4.23 -0.05 -12.71
CA ASP A 93 2.99 0.51 -12.18
C ASP A 93 2.00 -0.60 -11.78
N TRP A 94 0.99 -0.22 -10.98
CA TRP A 94 -0.15 -1.10 -10.69
C TRP A 94 -0.95 -1.42 -11.95
N ASP A 95 -1.62 -2.56 -11.95
CA ASP A 95 -2.53 -2.91 -13.05
C ASP A 95 -3.68 -1.88 -13.12
N PRO A 96 -3.98 -1.29 -14.29
CA PRO A 96 -5.07 -0.33 -14.43
C PRO A 96 -6.46 -0.94 -14.21
N CYS A 97 -6.58 -2.28 -14.17
CA CYS A 97 -7.86 -2.98 -14.00
C CYS A 97 -8.34 -3.12 -12.54
N LEU A 98 -7.72 -2.42 -11.58
CA LEU A 98 -8.06 -2.44 -10.16
C LEU A 98 -8.79 -1.17 -9.70
#